data_AF-A0A8J5GVH3-F1
#
_entry.id   AF-A0A8J5GVH3-F1
#
_cell.length_a   1.000
_cell.length_b   1.000
_cell.length_c   1.000
_cell.angle_alpha   90.00
_cell.angle_beta   90.00
_cell.angle_gamma   90.00
#
_symmetry.space_group_name_H-M   'P 1'
#
loop_
_entity.id
_entity.type
_entity.pdbx_description
1 polymer ?
#
loop_
_entity_poly.entity_id
_entity_poly.type
_entity_poly.pdbx_seq_one_letter_code
_entity_poly.pdbx_strand_id
1 'polypeptide(L)'
;MLNTAQKFERAFDRFDEQDPCFKLDLQYTEWHVILNENEEMILESDGKPKRELKTFDGKPTSADWNNVRLFASLLQVFYELTLKVSGSLYVTSNTFAHEISYIHTILKEWQQSDDIDVYSMGIRMKNKFDKYWGDPEKMNKLLYIAVVLDPRHKLDFVEFMLIELYGDEKGAKVGKIIKDTLFALYKNYKEKMEPQCGTSIVSSIPESVGNDNTPTNMSDLKRQSIIAKYKKQKAQVFGDGNMSELDKYLNEIVEEYCDTFDILGWWKQNCHRFPILSQIARDVLAIPISTVASESAFSTSGRVLDCFRSSLTPKVVESLICTQDWLRLSLQSLNVEEILEDMEKLENDHNGLVFFDNTGDIMINAI
;
A
#
# COMPACT_ATOMS: atom_id res chain seq x y z
N MET A 1 -11.95 13.06 -2.54
CA MET A 1 -12.98 13.26 -1.49
C MET A 1 -12.45 14.11 -0.34
N LEU A 2 -11.40 13.70 0.39
CA LEU A 2 -10.81 14.52 1.46
C LEU A 2 -10.36 15.91 0.96
N ASN A 3 -9.56 15.97 -0.12
CA ASN A 3 -9.11 17.25 -0.70
C ASN A 3 -10.29 18.17 -1.06
N THR A 4 -11.42 17.58 -1.47
CA THR A 4 -12.65 18.32 -1.77
C THR A 4 -13.26 18.87 -0.48
N ALA A 5 -13.38 18.06 0.57
CA ALA A 5 -13.89 18.48 1.87
C ALA A 5 -13.03 19.60 2.50
N GLN A 6 -11.70 19.47 2.46
CA GLN A 6 -10.78 20.50 2.93
C GLN A 6 -10.85 21.80 2.11
N LYS A 7 -11.08 21.71 0.78
CA LYS A 7 -11.31 22.90 -0.06
C LYS A 7 -12.58 23.64 0.37
N PHE A 8 -13.64 22.91 0.73
CA PHE A 8 -14.87 23.52 1.27
C PHE A 8 -14.62 24.18 2.64
N GLU A 9 -13.85 23.54 3.53
CA GLU A 9 -13.48 24.11 4.83
C GLU A 9 -12.71 25.43 4.67
N ARG A 10 -11.68 25.47 3.81
CA ARG A 10 -10.95 26.72 3.55
C ARG A 10 -11.81 27.79 2.88
N ALA A 11 -12.79 27.40 2.07
CA ALA A 11 -13.73 28.36 1.50
C ALA A 11 -14.59 28.99 2.61
N PHE A 12 -14.99 28.21 3.61
CA PHE A 12 -15.76 28.68 4.76
C PHE A 12 -14.98 29.70 5.61
N ASP A 13 -13.72 29.42 5.92
CA ASP A 13 -12.88 30.35 6.70
C ASP A 13 -12.75 31.70 5.99
N ARG A 14 -12.61 31.67 4.65
CA ARG A 14 -12.62 32.89 3.83
C ARG A 14 -13.95 33.63 3.83
N PHE A 15 -15.09 32.93 3.91
CA PHE A 15 -16.40 33.58 4.01
C PHE A 15 -16.60 34.26 5.36
N ASP A 16 -16.14 33.64 6.45
CA ASP A 16 -16.17 34.22 7.79
C ASP A 16 -15.29 35.49 7.89
N GLU A 17 -14.16 35.51 7.19
CA GLU A 17 -13.29 36.69 7.08
C GLU A 17 -13.92 37.83 6.27
N GLN A 18 -14.71 37.50 5.23
CA GLN A 18 -15.32 38.48 4.33
C GLN A 18 -16.65 39.04 4.84
N ASP A 19 -17.44 38.22 5.54
CA ASP A 19 -18.72 38.58 6.12
C ASP A 19 -18.82 38.05 7.55
N PRO A 20 -18.57 38.89 8.57
CA PRO A 20 -18.66 38.50 9.97
C PRO A 20 -20.07 38.06 10.41
N CYS A 21 -21.11 38.42 9.63
CA CYS A 21 -22.50 38.05 9.89
C CYS A 21 -22.90 36.74 9.19
N PHE A 22 -22.06 36.18 8.31
CA PHE A 22 -22.32 34.93 7.60
C PHE A 22 -22.74 33.78 8.54
N LYS A 23 -22.12 33.66 9.72
CA LYS A 23 -22.46 32.64 10.72
C LYS A 23 -23.86 32.81 11.33
N LEU A 24 -24.39 34.03 11.38
CA LEU A 24 -25.77 34.30 11.82
C LEU A 24 -26.76 33.89 10.73
N ASP A 25 -26.45 34.17 9.46
CA ASP A 25 -27.30 33.78 8.34
C ASP A 25 -27.45 32.26 8.21
N LEU A 26 -26.40 31.51 8.57
CA LEU A 26 -26.41 30.05 8.65
C LEU A 26 -27.32 29.47 9.74
N GLN A 27 -27.82 30.30 10.67
CA GLN A 27 -28.75 29.90 11.74
C GLN A 27 -30.21 30.19 11.36
N TYR A 28 -30.47 31.01 10.36
CA TYR A 28 -31.81 31.28 9.85
C TYR A 28 -32.24 30.17 8.88
N THR A 29 -32.97 29.20 9.40
CA THR A 29 -33.34 28.00 8.64
C THR A 29 -34.84 27.75 8.56
N GLU A 30 -35.32 27.23 7.44
CA GLU A 30 -36.70 26.83 7.18
C GLU A 30 -36.79 25.37 6.71
N TRP A 31 -37.91 24.72 7.03
CA TRP A 31 -38.18 23.34 6.64
C TRP A 31 -38.61 23.26 5.16
N HIS A 32 -37.81 22.55 4.36
CA HIS A 32 -38.08 22.27 2.96
C HIS A 32 -38.50 20.81 2.79
N VAL A 33 -39.44 20.53 1.89
CA VAL A 33 -39.83 19.16 1.54
C VAL A 33 -38.79 18.57 0.60
N ILE A 34 -38.30 17.36 0.90
CA ILE A 34 -37.33 16.67 0.06
C ILE A 34 -38.04 16.06 -1.14
N LEU A 35 -37.55 16.39 -2.34
CA LEU A 35 -38.01 15.85 -3.61
C LEU A 35 -37.00 14.85 -4.19
N ASN A 36 -37.49 13.85 -4.93
CA ASN A 36 -36.63 12.95 -5.71
C ASN A 36 -36.20 13.59 -7.05
N GLU A 37 -35.42 12.86 -7.85
CA GLU A 37 -34.95 13.31 -9.17
C GLU A 37 -36.08 13.62 -10.17
N ASN A 38 -37.29 13.13 -9.92
CA ASN A 38 -38.48 13.36 -10.74
C ASN A 38 -39.42 14.43 -10.13
N GLU A 39 -38.93 15.22 -9.17
CA GLU A 39 -39.69 16.26 -8.43
C GLU A 39 -40.86 15.73 -7.57
N GLU A 40 -40.87 14.44 -7.24
CA GLU A 40 -41.91 13.85 -6.37
C GLU A 40 -41.49 13.89 -4.90
N MET A 41 -42.46 14.12 -4.01
CA MET A 41 -42.22 14.17 -2.57
C MET A 41 -41.79 12.81 -2.01
N ILE A 42 -40.70 12.79 -1.26
CA ILE A 42 -40.28 11.60 -0.51
C ILE A 42 -41.09 11.55 0.80
N LEU A 43 -41.74 10.42 1.08
CA LEU A 43 -42.50 10.23 2.31
C LEU A 43 -41.70 9.45 3.36
N GLU A 44 -41.87 9.79 4.63
CA GLU A 44 -41.42 9.00 5.78
C GLU A 44 -42.32 7.77 5.99
N SER A 45 -41.89 6.85 6.86
CA SER A 45 -42.63 5.62 7.16
C SER A 45 -44.03 5.87 7.75
N ASP A 46 -44.31 7.07 8.24
CA ASP A 46 -45.62 7.50 8.75
C ASP A 46 -46.50 8.19 7.68
N GLY A 47 -46.02 8.26 6.43
CA GLY A 47 -46.72 8.86 5.30
C GLY A 47 -46.59 10.39 5.21
N LYS A 48 -45.82 11.04 6.08
CA LYS A 48 -45.58 12.49 5.99
C LYS A 48 -44.45 12.81 5.00
N PRO A 49 -44.46 13.98 4.35
CA PRO A 49 -43.34 14.43 3.54
C PRO A 49 -42.08 14.53 4.41
N LYS A 50 -41.01 13.89 3.96
CA LYS A 50 -39.68 14.02 4.54
C LYS A 50 -39.23 15.46 4.34
N ARG A 51 -38.74 16.07 5.42
CA ARG A 51 -38.31 17.47 5.41
C ARG A 51 -36.85 17.59 5.81
N GLU A 52 -36.18 18.59 5.26
CA GLU A 52 -34.83 18.99 5.62
C GLU A 52 -34.81 20.46 6.03
N LEU A 53 -33.87 20.80 6.90
CA LEU A 53 -33.68 22.16 7.36
C LEU A 53 -32.66 22.83 6.44
N LYS A 54 -33.04 23.94 5.79
CA LYS A 54 -32.16 24.69 4.87
C LYS A 54 -32.18 26.17 5.21
N THR A 55 -31.14 26.91 4.85
CA THR A 55 -31.23 28.38 4.91
C THR A 55 -32.24 28.89 3.88
N PHE A 56 -32.74 30.11 4.07
CA PHE A 56 -33.76 30.72 3.19
C PHE A 56 -33.35 30.76 1.70
N ASP A 57 -32.06 30.88 1.41
CA ASP A 57 -31.50 30.90 0.06
C ASP A 57 -31.03 29.51 -0.43
N GLY A 58 -31.33 28.45 0.33
CA GLY A 58 -30.99 27.06 0.00
C GLY A 58 -29.53 26.68 0.22
N LYS A 59 -28.73 27.53 0.87
CA LYS A 59 -27.34 27.23 1.25
C LYS A 59 -27.27 26.20 2.39
N PRO A 60 -26.11 25.52 2.55
CA PRO A 60 -25.91 24.60 3.66
C PRO A 60 -25.97 25.33 5.00
N THR A 61 -26.60 24.70 5.99
CA THR A 61 -26.78 25.23 7.34
C THR A 61 -25.52 25.07 8.19
N SER A 62 -25.47 25.73 9.35
CA SER A 62 -24.39 25.50 10.34
C SER A 62 -24.20 24.03 10.71
N ALA A 63 -25.30 23.26 10.80
CA ALA A 63 -25.27 21.83 11.06
C ALA A 63 -24.63 21.04 9.90
N ASP A 64 -24.97 21.37 8.65
CA ASP A 64 -24.37 20.75 7.48
C ASP A 64 -22.84 20.96 7.44
N TRP A 65 -22.38 22.14 7.84
CA TRP A 65 -20.94 22.44 7.90
C TRP A 65 -20.21 21.66 9.00
N ASN A 66 -20.84 21.48 10.17
CA ASN A 66 -20.29 20.61 11.21
C ASN A 66 -20.20 19.16 10.71
N ASN A 67 -21.20 18.68 9.96
CA ASN A 67 -21.18 17.36 9.34
C ASN A 67 -20.05 17.22 8.31
N VAL A 68 -19.77 18.26 7.52
CA VAL A 68 -18.63 18.26 6.56
C VAL A 68 -17.29 18.15 7.28
N ARG A 69 -17.08 18.89 8.38
CA ARG A 69 -15.84 18.80 9.16
C ARG A 69 -15.67 17.42 9.79
N LEU A 70 -16.73 16.89 10.37
CA LEU A 70 -16.75 15.53 10.90
C LEU A 70 -16.43 14.53 9.80
N PHE A 71 -17.04 14.65 8.64
CA PHE A 71 -16.77 13.76 7.51
C PHE A 71 -15.33 13.86 7.01
N ALA A 72 -14.76 15.06 6.97
CA ALA A 72 -13.37 15.29 6.61
C ALA A 72 -12.41 14.59 7.60
N SER A 73 -12.65 14.70 8.90
CA SER A 73 -11.81 14.04 9.91
C SER A 73 -11.89 12.52 9.83
N LEU A 74 -13.08 11.96 9.56
CA LEU A 74 -13.24 10.51 9.34
C LEU A 74 -12.52 10.05 8.07
N LEU A 75 -12.59 10.83 6.98
CA LEU A 75 -11.92 10.52 5.71
C LEU A 75 -10.39 10.64 5.79
N GLN A 76 -9.87 11.48 6.69
CA GLN A 76 -8.43 11.67 6.87
C GLN A 76 -7.72 10.35 7.15
N VAL A 77 -8.30 9.51 8.01
CA VAL A 77 -7.77 8.18 8.37
C VAL A 77 -7.53 7.31 7.13
N PHE A 78 -8.51 7.27 6.22
CA PHE A 78 -8.41 6.47 5.00
C PHE A 78 -7.49 7.10 3.96
N TYR A 79 -7.42 8.43 3.92
CA TYR A 79 -6.53 9.14 3.02
C TYR A 79 -5.07 8.88 3.35
N GLU A 80 -4.68 9.00 4.62
CA GLU A 80 -3.32 8.74 5.09
C GLU A 80 -2.92 7.28 4.83
N LEU A 81 -3.81 6.34 5.15
CA LEU A 81 -3.60 4.93 4.83
C LEU A 81 -3.45 4.73 3.32
N THR A 82 -4.32 5.33 2.50
CA THR A 82 -4.24 5.21 1.04
C THR A 82 -2.91 5.71 0.51
N LEU A 83 -2.40 6.84 1.02
CA LEU A 83 -1.07 7.34 0.65
C LEU A 83 0.03 6.35 1.01
N LYS A 84 -0.02 5.80 2.23
CA LYS A 84 0.98 4.84 2.73
C LYS A 84 0.99 3.52 1.95
N VAL A 85 -0.19 3.01 1.58
CA VAL A 85 -0.28 1.73 0.85
C VAL A 85 -0.06 1.88 -0.66
N SER A 86 -0.11 3.11 -1.19
CA SER A 86 0.07 3.42 -2.61
C SER A 86 1.52 3.75 -2.99
N GLY A 87 2.44 3.73 -2.02
CA GLY A 87 3.86 3.92 -2.29
C GLY A 87 4.44 2.82 -3.20
N SER A 88 5.32 3.22 -4.12
CA SER A 88 6.03 2.32 -5.04
C SER A 88 7.53 2.23 -4.77
N LEU A 89 8.08 3.12 -3.95
CA LEU A 89 9.52 3.23 -3.67
C LEU A 89 9.96 2.51 -2.39
N TYR A 90 9.01 1.86 -1.71
CA TYR A 90 9.25 1.07 -0.52
C TYR A 90 8.29 -0.12 -0.50
N VAL A 91 8.61 -1.12 0.33
CA VAL A 91 7.77 -2.30 0.50
C VAL A 91 6.51 -1.92 1.27
N THR A 92 5.35 -2.26 0.70
CA THR A 92 4.03 -2.02 1.32
C THR A 92 3.36 -3.30 1.82
N SER A 93 3.77 -4.47 1.34
CA SER A 93 3.16 -5.76 1.70
C SER A 93 3.37 -6.17 3.14
N ASN A 94 4.51 -5.84 3.74
CA ASN A 94 4.79 -6.11 5.14
C ASN A 94 3.97 -5.23 6.10
N THR A 95 3.47 -4.07 5.65
CA THR A 95 2.67 -3.18 6.51
C THR A 95 1.18 -3.53 6.51
N PHE A 96 0.72 -4.35 5.57
CA PHE A 96 -0.69 -4.70 5.39
C PHE A 96 -1.44 -5.03 6.70
N ALA A 97 -0.88 -5.93 7.52
CA ALA A 97 -1.55 -6.35 8.75
C ALA A 97 -1.69 -5.20 9.76
N HIS A 98 -0.70 -4.32 9.84
CA HIS A 98 -0.74 -3.13 10.71
C HIS A 98 -1.84 -2.17 10.26
N GLU A 99 -1.91 -1.90 8.97
CA GLU A 99 -2.90 -0.98 8.39
C GLU A 99 -4.35 -1.50 8.53
N ILE A 100 -4.59 -2.78 8.25
CA ILE A 100 -5.92 -3.38 8.40
C ILE A 100 -6.34 -3.47 9.86
N SER A 101 -5.42 -3.80 10.76
CA SER A 101 -5.69 -3.83 12.20
C SER A 101 -6.05 -2.44 12.71
N TYR A 102 -5.30 -1.42 12.28
CA TYR A 102 -5.57 -0.02 12.63
C TYR A 102 -6.97 0.43 12.22
N ILE A 103 -7.38 0.18 10.96
CA ILE A 103 -8.72 0.52 10.49
C ILE A 103 -9.81 -0.26 11.25
N HIS A 104 -9.58 -1.54 11.54
CA HIS A 104 -10.54 -2.33 12.31
C HIS A 104 -10.74 -1.76 13.71
N THR A 105 -9.67 -1.33 14.38
CA THR A 105 -9.72 -0.70 15.70
C THR A 105 -10.47 0.63 15.65
N ILE A 106 -10.12 1.53 14.72
CA ILE A 106 -10.81 2.82 14.54
C ILE A 106 -12.31 2.63 14.28
N LEU A 107 -12.68 1.68 13.41
CA LEU A 107 -14.09 1.42 13.12
C LEU A 107 -14.83 0.82 14.32
N LYS A 108 -14.17 0.01 15.16
CA LYS A 108 -14.75 -0.46 16.43
C LYS A 108 -14.97 0.67 17.42
N GLU A 109 -14.03 1.60 17.53
CA GLU A 109 -14.18 2.80 18.36
C GLU A 109 -15.36 3.65 17.90
N TRP A 110 -15.52 3.84 16.58
CA TRP A 110 -16.66 4.58 16.03
C TRP A 110 -18.00 3.89 16.32
N GLN A 111 -18.04 2.55 16.32
CA GLN A 111 -19.22 1.78 16.72
C GLN A 111 -19.57 1.90 18.21
N GLN A 112 -18.71 2.52 19.02
CA GLN A 112 -18.91 2.77 20.44
C GLN A 112 -19.03 4.28 20.76
N SER A 113 -19.07 5.12 19.74
CA SER A 113 -19.18 6.57 19.91
C SER A 113 -20.55 6.98 20.46
N ASP A 114 -20.55 7.96 21.38
CA ASP A 114 -21.77 8.62 21.86
C ASP A 114 -22.35 9.60 20.81
N ASP A 115 -21.51 10.07 19.88
CA ASP A 115 -21.95 10.85 18.73
C ASP A 115 -22.69 9.94 17.74
N ILE A 116 -23.98 10.24 17.52
CA ILE A 116 -24.91 9.45 16.69
C ILE A 116 -24.44 9.37 15.23
N ASP A 117 -23.86 10.45 14.71
CA ASP A 117 -23.41 10.50 13.32
C ASP A 117 -22.16 9.65 13.13
N VAL A 118 -21.20 9.73 14.06
CA VAL A 118 -20.01 8.86 14.10
C VAL A 118 -20.41 7.40 14.27
N TYR A 119 -21.31 7.10 15.21
CA TYR A 119 -21.82 5.75 15.43
C TYR A 119 -22.45 5.18 14.16
N SER A 120 -23.37 5.92 13.55
CA SER A 120 -24.07 5.46 12.35
C SER A 120 -23.10 5.24 11.19
N MET A 121 -22.08 6.10 11.05
CA MET A 121 -21.04 5.98 10.03
C MET A 121 -20.13 4.78 10.29
N GLY A 122 -19.68 4.60 11.54
CA GLY A 122 -18.87 3.46 11.98
C GLY A 122 -19.54 2.13 11.64
N ILE A 123 -20.84 1.99 11.91
CA ILE A 123 -21.62 0.79 11.54
C ILE A 123 -21.60 0.55 10.03
N ARG A 124 -21.90 1.57 9.21
CA ARG A 124 -21.93 1.44 7.74
C ARG A 124 -20.56 1.11 7.16
N MET A 125 -19.53 1.78 7.63
CA MET A 125 -18.15 1.59 7.16
C MET A 125 -17.58 0.25 7.61
N LYS A 126 -17.88 -0.20 8.84
CA LYS A 126 -17.51 -1.54 9.31
C LYS A 126 -18.16 -2.64 8.48
N ASN A 127 -19.44 -2.50 8.13
CA ASN A 127 -20.11 -3.45 7.24
C ASN A 127 -19.42 -3.53 5.87
N LYS A 128 -18.98 -2.39 5.33
CA LYS A 128 -18.23 -2.34 4.07
C LYS A 128 -16.84 -2.96 4.22
N PHE A 129 -16.15 -2.68 5.32
CA PHE A 129 -14.85 -3.28 5.65
C PHE A 129 -14.96 -4.81 5.75
N ASP A 130 -15.94 -5.33 6.48
CA ASP A 130 -16.13 -6.76 6.71
C ASP A 130 -16.47 -7.54 5.44
N LYS A 131 -17.08 -6.88 4.45
CA LYS A 131 -17.31 -7.47 3.12
C LYS A 131 -16.00 -7.94 2.47
N TYR A 132 -14.89 -7.23 2.69
CA TYR A 132 -13.60 -7.53 2.09
C TYR A 132 -12.63 -8.17 3.10
N TRP A 133 -12.66 -7.72 4.35
CA TRP A 133 -11.68 -8.04 5.39
C TRP A 133 -12.24 -8.80 6.59
N GLY A 134 -13.54 -9.11 6.61
CA GLY A 134 -14.20 -9.80 7.73
C GLY A 134 -13.94 -11.30 7.79
N ASP A 135 -13.47 -11.89 6.68
CA ASP A 135 -13.17 -13.32 6.59
C ASP A 135 -11.69 -13.58 6.24
N PRO A 136 -10.82 -13.81 7.25
CA PRO A 136 -9.39 -14.02 7.02
C PRO A 136 -9.10 -15.28 6.18
N GLU A 137 -10.03 -16.24 6.13
CA GLU A 137 -9.89 -17.43 5.29
C GLU A 137 -9.99 -17.11 3.79
N LYS A 138 -10.67 -16.03 3.40
CA LYS A 138 -10.80 -15.60 1.99
C LYS A 138 -9.65 -14.73 1.53
N MET A 139 -8.85 -14.19 2.45
CA MET A 139 -7.73 -13.32 2.12
C MET A 139 -6.59 -14.09 1.45
N ASN A 140 -5.80 -13.36 0.67
CA ASN A 140 -4.60 -13.90 0.05
C ASN A 140 -3.53 -14.16 1.13
N LYS A 141 -3.07 -15.42 1.22
CA LYS A 141 -2.12 -15.88 2.25
C LYS A 141 -0.75 -15.24 2.06
N LEU A 142 -0.41 -14.81 0.85
CA LEU A 142 0.83 -14.10 0.57
C LEU A 142 0.92 -12.75 1.31
N LEU A 143 -0.21 -12.09 1.59
CA LEU A 143 -0.20 -10.85 2.38
C LEU A 143 0.28 -11.10 3.81
N TYR A 144 -0.16 -12.19 4.43
CA TYR A 144 0.32 -12.58 5.75
C TYR A 144 1.76 -13.07 5.70
N ILE A 145 2.13 -13.84 4.68
CA ILE A 145 3.52 -14.29 4.51
C ILE A 145 4.47 -13.09 4.34
N ALA A 146 4.07 -12.03 3.64
CA ALA A 146 4.85 -10.80 3.53
C ALA A 146 5.13 -10.18 4.91
N VAL A 147 4.15 -10.21 5.82
CA VAL A 147 4.34 -9.77 7.21
C VAL A 147 5.32 -10.69 7.91
N VAL A 148 5.15 -12.02 7.82
CA VAL A 148 6.08 -13.00 8.44
C VAL A 148 7.52 -12.83 7.97
N LEU A 149 7.72 -12.41 6.72
CA LEU A 149 9.04 -12.13 6.14
C LEU A 149 9.62 -10.77 6.57
N ASP A 150 8.92 -9.99 7.37
CA ASP A 150 9.49 -8.85 8.09
C ASP A 150 10.24 -9.36 9.32
N PRO A 151 11.57 -9.15 9.44
CA PRO A 151 12.34 -9.62 10.59
C PRO A 151 11.86 -9.08 11.94
N ARG A 152 11.06 -7.99 11.94
CA ARG A 152 10.45 -7.37 13.13
C ARG A 152 9.13 -8.05 13.51
N HIS A 153 8.48 -8.75 12.59
CA HIS A 153 7.13 -9.32 12.75
C HIS A 153 7.11 -10.74 12.19
N LYS A 154 7.24 -11.77 13.03
CA LYS A 154 7.32 -13.15 12.56
C LYS A 154 5.97 -13.85 12.62
N LEU A 155 5.98 -15.18 12.48
CA LEU A 155 4.76 -15.98 12.43
C LEU A 155 3.91 -15.84 13.69
N ASP A 156 4.55 -15.75 14.85
CA ASP A 156 3.94 -15.50 16.14
C ASP A 156 3.15 -14.18 16.19
N PHE A 157 3.69 -13.11 15.61
CA PHE A 157 2.98 -11.83 15.48
C PHE A 157 1.71 -11.97 14.62
N VAL A 158 1.79 -12.68 13.50
CA VAL A 158 0.64 -12.92 12.63
C VAL A 158 -0.42 -13.78 13.32
N GLU A 159 -0.01 -14.81 14.05
CA GLU A 159 -0.91 -15.65 14.86
C GLU A 159 -1.60 -14.82 15.95
N PHE A 160 -0.85 -14.00 16.68
CA PHE A 160 -1.37 -13.05 17.67
C PHE A 160 -2.41 -12.10 17.06
N MET A 161 -2.06 -11.42 15.96
CA MET A 161 -2.95 -10.48 15.29
C MET A 161 -4.24 -11.14 14.80
N LEU A 162 -4.16 -12.34 14.25
CA LEU A 162 -5.33 -13.08 13.78
C LEU A 162 -6.28 -13.45 14.94
N ILE A 163 -5.73 -13.82 16.09
CA ILE A 163 -6.51 -14.11 17.30
C ILE A 163 -7.19 -12.83 17.81
N GLU A 164 -6.44 -11.72 17.92
CA GLU A 164 -6.98 -10.43 18.37
C GLU A 164 -8.12 -9.92 17.47
N LEU A 165 -7.98 -10.05 16.14
CA LEU A 165 -8.97 -9.53 15.20
C LEU A 165 -10.19 -10.44 15.03
N TYR A 166 -10.00 -11.76 15.05
CA TYR A 166 -11.02 -12.74 14.61
C TYR A 166 -11.40 -13.78 15.68
N GLY A 167 -10.80 -13.72 16.86
CA GLY A 167 -11.03 -14.65 17.98
C GLY A 167 -10.17 -15.91 17.92
N ASP A 168 -10.01 -16.57 19.07
CA ASP A 168 -9.08 -17.70 19.27
C ASP A 168 -9.24 -18.82 18.23
N GLU A 169 -10.47 -19.32 18.04
CA GLU A 169 -10.72 -20.49 17.18
C GLU A 169 -10.41 -20.18 15.71
N LYS A 170 -10.94 -19.07 15.20
CA LYS A 170 -10.76 -18.67 13.80
C LYS A 170 -9.33 -18.20 13.54
N GLY A 171 -8.77 -17.43 14.46
CA GLY A 171 -7.40 -16.94 14.41
C GLY A 171 -6.38 -18.08 14.37
N ALA A 172 -6.49 -19.05 15.29
CA ALA A 172 -5.61 -20.22 15.32
C ALA A 172 -5.73 -21.07 14.05
N LYS A 173 -6.96 -21.27 13.53
CA LYS A 173 -7.18 -21.99 12.28
C LYS A 173 -6.48 -21.31 11.10
N VAL A 174 -6.64 -19.99 10.94
CA VAL A 174 -6.00 -19.25 9.83
C VAL A 174 -4.48 -19.18 10.02
N GLY A 175 -3.99 -18.97 11.25
CA GLY A 175 -2.56 -19.01 11.57
C GLY A 175 -1.90 -20.31 11.13
N LYS A 176 -2.55 -21.44 11.42
CA LYS A 176 -2.10 -22.76 10.94
C LYS A 176 -2.07 -22.84 9.40
N ILE A 177 -3.09 -22.34 8.71
CA ILE A 177 -3.12 -22.31 7.23
C ILE A 177 -1.95 -21.49 6.67
N ILE A 178 -1.66 -20.32 7.27
CA ILE A 178 -0.55 -19.45 6.85
C ILE A 178 0.78 -20.15 7.07
N LYS A 179 0.97 -20.78 8.24
CA LYS A 179 2.15 -21.59 8.54
C LYS A 179 2.33 -22.69 7.49
N ASP A 180 1.32 -23.53 7.28
CA ASP A 180 1.39 -24.64 6.32
C ASP A 180 1.68 -24.13 4.90
N THR A 181 1.10 -22.99 4.50
CA THR A 181 1.37 -22.33 3.21
C THR A 181 2.82 -21.85 3.09
N LEU A 182 3.37 -21.24 4.15
CA LEU A 182 4.76 -20.77 4.20
C LEU A 182 5.75 -21.94 4.09
N PHE A 183 5.51 -23.03 4.82
CA PHE A 183 6.34 -24.23 4.74
C PHE A 183 6.28 -24.89 3.35
N ALA A 184 5.09 -24.94 2.73
CA ALA A 184 4.93 -25.43 1.36
C ALA A 184 5.66 -24.54 0.34
N LEU A 185 5.55 -23.21 0.48
CA LEU A 185 6.26 -22.25 -0.35
C LEU A 185 7.77 -22.41 -0.23
N TYR A 186 8.28 -22.51 1.00
CA TYR A 186 9.70 -22.76 1.27
C TYR A 186 10.19 -24.05 0.63
N LYS A 187 9.44 -25.15 0.78
CA LYS A 187 9.76 -26.44 0.15
C LYS A 187 9.86 -26.32 -1.38
N ASN A 188 8.91 -25.64 -2.01
CA ASN A 188 8.91 -25.44 -3.46
C ASN A 188 10.14 -24.65 -3.95
N TYR A 189 10.55 -23.61 -3.23
CA TYR A 189 11.77 -22.85 -3.57
C TYR A 189 13.02 -23.69 -3.34
N LYS A 190 13.08 -24.45 -2.24
CA LYS A 190 14.18 -25.37 -1.94
C LYS A 190 14.39 -26.38 -3.08
N GLU A 191 13.32 -27.03 -3.54
CA GLU A 191 13.37 -28.00 -4.63
C GLU A 191 13.82 -27.39 -5.97
N LYS A 192 13.50 -26.11 -6.23
CA LYS A 192 13.97 -25.39 -7.42
C LYS A 192 15.45 -24.98 -7.34
N MET A 193 15.97 -24.76 -6.13
CA MET A 193 17.34 -24.30 -5.91
C MET A 193 18.34 -25.44 -5.72
N GLU A 194 17.89 -26.61 -5.27
CA GLU A 194 18.70 -27.82 -5.35
C GLU A 194 18.86 -28.19 -6.82
N PRO A 195 20.09 -28.26 -7.37
CA PRO A 195 20.26 -28.71 -8.75
C PRO A 195 19.62 -30.09 -8.88
N GLN A 196 18.85 -30.31 -9.96
CA GLN A 196 18.43 -31.64 -10.37
C GLN A 196 19.69 -32.50 -10.55
N CYS A 197 20.14 -33.18 -9.48
CA CYS A 197 21.12 -34.25 -9.56
C CYS A 197 20.37 -35.47 -10.11
N GLY A 198 20.11 -35.39 -11.41
CA GLY A 198 19.40 -36.38 -12.20
C GLY A 198 20.17 -36.70 -13.46
N THR A 199 21.50 -36.84 -13.40
CA THR A 199 22.24 -37.70 -14.35
C THR A 199 23.56 -38.11 -13.72
N SER A 200 23.83 -39.42 -13.78
CA SER A 200 25.01 -40.12 -13.33
C SER A 200 26.32 -39.34 -13.51
N ILE A 201 27.06 -39.14 -12.41
CA ILE A 201 28.53 -39.07 -12.52
C ILE A 201 28.99 -40.52 -12.73
N VAL A 202 28.85 -40.99 -13.97
CA VAL A 202 29.80 -41.96 -14.51
C VAL A 202 31.13 -41.21 -14.58
N SER A 203 32.16 -41.84 -14.04
CA SER A 203 33.55 -41.47 -14.23
C SER A 203 33.87 -41.40 -15.72
N SER A 204 33.86 -40.19 -16.28
CA SER A 204 34.34 -39.91 -17.63
C SER A 204 35.26 -38.70 -17.55
N ILE A 205 36.55 -38.99 -17.42
CA ILE A 205 37.65 -38.04 -17.62
C ILE A 205 37.55 -37.52 -19.06
N PRO A 206 37.45 -36.20 -19.30
CA PRO A 206 37.75 -35.65 -20.61
C PRO A 206 39.27 -35.48 -20.70
N GLU A 207 39.91 -36.30 -21.52
CA GLU A 207 41.24 -35.98 -22.03
C GLU A 207 41.12 -34.70 -22.87
N SER A 208 41.49 -33.57 -22.26
CA SER A 208 41.77 -32.33 -22.96
C SER A 208 43.15 -31.87 -22.53
N VAL A 209 44.08 -32.00 -23.48
CA VAL A 209 45.46 -31.52 -23.40
C VAL A 209 45.41 -29.99 -23.39
N GLY A 210 45.51 -29.41 -22.20
CA GLY A 210 45.69 -27.99 -21.97
C GLY A 210 46.73 -27.80 -20.87
N ASN A 211 47.94 -27.40 -21.26
CA ASN A 211 49.04 -27.06 -20.37
C ASN A 211 48.65 -25.85 -19.51
N ASP A 212 48.39 -26.06 -18.22
CA ASP A 212 48.55 -25.01 -17.21
C ASP A 212 49.12 -25.62 -15.92
N ASN A 213 50.42 -25.43 -15.74
CA ASN A 213 51.18 -25.89 -14.58
C ASN A 213 51.00 -24.89 -13.43
N THR A 214 49.87 -24.96 -12.74
CA THR A 214 49.81 -24.54 -11.33
C THR A 214 49.81 -25.79 -10.45
N PRO A 215 50.80 -25.99 -9.57
CA PRO A 215 50.80 -27.14 -8.68
C PRO A 215 49.69 -26.95 -7.64
N THR A 216 48.52 -27.51 -7.91
CA THR A 216 47.43 -27.59 -6.94
C THR A 216 47.94 -28.40 -5.75
N ASN A 217 48.25 -27.71 -4.67
CA ASN A 217 49.02 -28.24 -3.55
C ASN A 217 48.18 -29.29 -2.81
N MET A 218 48.65 -30.54 -2.72
CA MET A 218 47.97 -31.64 -2.03
C MET A 218 47.64 -31.33 -0.56
N SER A 219 48.35 -30.36 0.03
CA SER A 219 48.08 -29.80 1.36
C SER A 219 46.74 -29.04 1.42
N ASP A 220 46.36 -28.31 0.36
CA ASP A 220 45.16 -27.48 0.33
C ASP A 220 43.89 -28.33 0.22
N LEU A 221 43.93 -29.44 -0.54
CA LEU A 221 42.85 -30.42 -0.60
C LEU A 221 42.63 -31.10 0.76
N LYS A 222 43.72 -31.44 1.47
CA LYS A 222 43.63 -31.99 2.85
C LYS A 222 43.08 -30.96 3.83
N ARG A 223 43.47 -29.68 3.70
CA ARG A 223 42.98 -28.59 4.56
C ARG A 223 41.48 -28.33 4.35
N GLN A 224 41.02 -28.32 3.09
CA GLN A 224 39.59 -28.24 2.74
C GLN A 224 38.81 -29.44 3.26
N SER A 225 39.37 -30.66 3.17
CA SER A 225 38.75 -31.88 3.70
C SER A 225 38.58 -31.83 5.23
N ILE A 226 39.57 -31.33 5.98
CA ILE A 226 39.48 -31.17 7.44
C ILE A 226 38.43 -30.12 7.81
N ILE A 227 38.38 -28.99 7.10
CA ILE A 227 37.37 -27.94 7.32
C ILE A 227 35.96 -28.50 7.04
N ALA A 228 35.77 -29.27 5.98
CA ALA A 228 34.49 -29.91 5.65
C ALA A 228 34.06 -30.93 6.72
N LYS A 229 35.00 -31.75 7.24
CA LYS A 229 34.75 -32.68 8.35
C LYS A 229 34.37 -31.96 9.63
N TYR A 230 35.07 -30.88 9.97
CA TYR A 230 34.75 -30.04 11.13
C TYR A 230 33.38 -29.38 11.01
N LYS A 231 33.03 -28.84 9.83
CA LYS A 231 31.68 -28.28 9.57
C LYS A 231 30.59 -29.34 9.74
N LYS A 232 30.81 -30.55 9.22
CA LYS A 232 29.88 -31.69 9.36
C LYS A 232 29.72 -32.13 10.83
N GLN A 233 30.81 -32.13 11.60
CA GLN A 233 30.79 -32.46 13.02
C GLN A 233 30.13 -31.38 13.87
N LYS A 234 30.41 -30.09 13.60
CA LYS A 234 29.78 -28.97 14.31
C LYS A 234 28.27 -28.92 14.09
N ALA A 235 27.79 -29.25 12.89
CA ALA A 235 26.37 -29.39 12.57
C ALA A 235 25.67 -30.55 13.31
N GLN A 236 26.43 -31.52 13.84
CA GLN A 236 25.89 -32.62 14.66
C GLN A 236 25.91 -32.33 16.17
N VAL A 237 26.75 -31.40 16.65
CA VAL A 237 26.98 -31.12 18.07
C VAL A 237 26.16 -29.92 18.58
N PHE A 238 25.96 -28.89 17.77
CA PHE A 238 24.95 -27.86 18.01
C PHE A 238 23.67 -28.34 17.35
N GLY A 239 22.74 -28.89 18.13
CA GLY A 239 21.48 -29.44 17.62
C GLY A 239 20.84 -28.51 16.58
N ASP A 240 20.86 -28.90 15.32
CA ASP A 240 19.79 -29.68 14.73
C ASP A 240 20.15 -29.90 13.25
N GLY A 241 20.43 -31.15 12.88
CA GLY A 241 20.53 -31.54 11.48
C GLY A 241 19.19 -31.43 10.74
N ASN A 242 18.08 -31.19 11.46
CA ASN A 242 16.73 -31.07 10.92
C ASN A 242 16.16 -29.64 10.92
N MET A 243 16.75 -28.66 11.62
CA MET A 243 16.16 -27.31 11.69
C MET A 243 16.38 -26.61 10.36
N SER A 244 15.29 -26.43 9.62
CA SER A 244 15.33 -25.80 8.32
C SER A 244 15.77 -24.34 8.44
N GLU A 245 16.19 -23.75 7.33
CA GLU A 245 16.45 -22.31 7.24
C GLU A 245 15.23 -21.49 7.72
N LEU A 246 14.03 -21.93 7.37
CA LEU A 246 12.77 -21.36 7.82
C LEU A 246 12.60 -21.43 9.34
N ASP A 247 12.84 -22.60 9.93
CA ASP A 247 12.74 -22.76 11.38
C ASP A 247 13.74 -21.86 12.12
N LYS A 248 14.97 -21.71 11.59
CA LYS A 248 15.97 -20.78 12.15
C LYS A 248 15.47 -19.35 12.14
N TYR A 249 14.98 -18.89 10.98
CA TYR A 249 14.45 -17.53 10.85
C TYR A 249 13.29 -17.27 11.81
N LEU A 250 12.32 -18.21 11.91
CA LEU A 250 11.16 -18.06 12.78
C LEU A 250 11.51 -18.04 14.28
N ASN A 251 12.57 -18.73 14.70
CA ASN A 251 13.00 -18.77 16.10
C ASN A 251 14.03 -17.69 16.49
N GLU A 252 14.56 -16.94 15.53
CA GLU A 252 15.47 -15.84 15.83
C GLU A 252 14.74 -14.70 16.55
N ILE A 253 15.46 -13.92 17.34
CA ILE A 253 14.93 -12.71 17.97
C ILE A 253 14.46 -11.75 16.86
N VAL A 254 13.37 -11.02 17.12
CA VAL A 254 12.87 -9.99 16.22
C VAL A 254 13.81 -8.79 16.19
N GLU A 255 13.95 -8.16 15.04
CA GLU A 255 14.69 -6.90 14.93
C GLU A 255 13.96 -5.76 15.64
N GLU A 256 14.70 -4.79 16.16
CA GLU A 256 14.11 -3.63 16.82
C GLU A 256 13.40 -2.71 15.81
N TYR A 257 12.41 -1.96 16.31
CA TYR A 257 11.70 -0.98 15.50
C TYR A 257 12.61 0.20 15.15
N CYS A 258 12.62 0.56 13.85
CA CYS A 258 13.33 1.70 13.32
C CYS A 258 12.56 2.25 12.11
N ASP A 259 12.32 3.56 12.08
CA ASP A 259 11.58 4.23 10.99
C ASP A 259 12.28 4.12 9.64
N THR A 260 13.61 4.02 9.64
CA THR A 260 14.43 3.92 8.42
C THR A 260 14.84 2.48 8.10
N PHE A 261 14.12 1.48 8.63
CA PHE A 261 14.46 0.07 8.42
C PHE A 261 14.22 -0.36 6.96
N ASP A 262 15.31 -0.68 6.25
CA ASP A 262 15.25 -1.24 4.90
C ASP A 262 15.14 -2.77 4.94
N ILE A 263 13.91 -3.27 4.84
CA ILE A 263 13.61 -4.71 4.83
C ILE A 263 14.28 -5.45 3.67
N LEU A 264 14.36 -4.85 2.47
CA LEU A 264 15.01 -5.49 1.32
C LEU A 264 16.53 -5.49 1.50
N GLY A 265 17.08 -4.40 2.04
CA GLY A 265 18.47 -4.31 2.47
C GLY A 265 18.83 -5.37 3.51
N TRP A 266 17.97 -5.62 4.49
CA TRP A 266 18.17 -6.67 5.49
C TRP A 266 18.21 -8.07 4.86
N TRP A 267 17.26 -8.39 3.98
CA TRP A 267 17.25 -9.68 3.27
C TRP A 267 18.45 -9.85 2.35
N LYS A 268 18.90 -8.77 1.71
CA LYS A 268 20.11 -8.78 0.88
C LYS A 268 21.37 -9.05 1.71
N GLN A 269 21.49 -8.47 2.90
CA GLN A 269 22.61 -8.70 3.81
C GLN A 269 22.61 -10.12 4.40
N ASN A 270 21.43 -10.65 4.74
CA ASN A 270 21.26 -11.96 5.35
C ASN A 270 21.07 -13.11 4.35
N CYS A 271 21.16 -12.88 3.04
CA CYS A 271 20.96 -13.90 2.01
C CYS A 271 21.92 -15.10 2.14
N HIS A 272 23.10 -14.90 2.72
CA HIS A 272 24.06 -15.97 2.98
C HIS A 272 23.66 -16.88 4.16
N ARG A 273 22.89 -16.35 5.12
CA ARG A 273 22.28 -17.10 6.24
C ARG A 273 20.98 -17.76 5.80
N PHE A 274 20.23 -17.06 4.95
CA PHE A 274 18.91 -17.43 4.49
C PHE A 274 18.81 -17.43 2.95
N PRO A 275 19.48 -18.37 2.26
CA PRO A 275 19.54 -18.38 0.80
C PRO A 275 18.21 -18.67 0.10
N ILE A 276 17.31 -19.45 0.71
CA ILE A 276 16.01 -19.79 0.12
C ILE A 276 14.98 -18.71 0.46
N LEU A 277 14.90 -18.32 1.73
CA LEU A 277 13.98 -17.29 2.21
C LEU A 277 14.29 -15.92 1.60
N SER A 278 15.55 -15.56 1.36
CA SER A 278 15.86 -14.30 0.69
C SER A 278 15.29 -14.21 -0.72
N GLN A 279 15.15 -15.34 -1.44
CA GLN A 279 14.47 -15.38 -2.73
C GLN A 279 12.96 -15.23 -2.57
N ILE A 280 12.38 -15.92 -1.59
CA ILE A 280 10.95 -15.80 -1.27
C ILE A 280 10.62 -14.37 -0.86
N ALA A 281 11.43 -13.77 0.01
CA ALA A 281 11.29 -12.38 0.43
C ALA A 281 11.37 -11.42 -0.74
N ARG A 282 12.33 -11.59 -1.65
CA ARG A 282 12.42 -10.76 -2.85
C ARG A 282 11.14 -10.83 -3.69
N ASP A 283 10.60 -12.03 -3.89
CA ASP A 283 9.44 -12.21 -4.79
C ASP A 283 8.12 -11.81 -4.11
N VAL A 284 7.96 -12.10 -2.81
CA VAL A 284 6.73 -11.80 -2.04
C VAL A 284 6.67 -10.34 -1.63
N LEU A 285 7.77 -9.76 -1.15
CA LEU A 285 7.79 -8.36 -0.71
C LEU A 285 7.66 -7.38 -1.88
N ALA A 286 8.03 -7.80 -3.10
CA ALA A 286 7.85 -7.01 -4.31
C ALA A 286 6.37 -6.85 -4.73
N ILE A 287 5.45 -7.62 -4.13
CA ILE A 287 4.01 -7.50 -4.42
C ILE A 287 3.49 -6.23 -3.75
N PRO A 288 3.01 -5.21 -4.50
CA PRO A 288 2.35 -4.06 -3.90
C PRO A 288 0.98 -4.47 -3.35
N ILE A 289 0.56 -3.87 -2.25
CA ILE A 289 -0.78 -4.12 -1.67
C ILE A 289 -1.89 -3.34 -2.38
N SER A 290 -1.50 -2.31 -3.13
CA SER A 290 -2.41 -1.42 -3.85
C SER A 290 -2.15 -1.46 -5.35
N THR A 291 -3.22 -1.34 -6.14
CA THR A 291 -3.15 -1.15 -7.59
C THR A 291 -2.93 0.31 -7.97
N VAL A 292 -2.85 1.24 -7.02
CA VAL A 292 -2.72 2.68 -7.32
C VAL A 292 -1.47 3.00 -8.15
N ALA A 293 -0.37 2.26 -7.96
CA ALA A 293 0.82 2.43 -8.80
C ALA A 293 0.54 2.10 -10.28
N SER A 294 -0.22 1.04 -10.56
CA SER A 294 -0.60 0.72 -11.95
C SER A 294 -1.65 1.70 -12.48
N GLU A 295 -2.60 2.14 -11.66
CA GLU A 295 -3.58 3.18 -12.02
C GLU A 295 -2.91 4.53 -12.34
N SER A 296 -1.85 4.89 -11.61
CA SER A 296 -1.03 6.08 -11.91
C SER A 296 -0.32 5.95 -13.26
N ALA A 297 0.20 4.76 -13.59
CA ALA A 297 0.76 4.47 -14.91
C ALA A 297 -0.31 4.58 -16.01
N PHE A 298 -1.55 4.13 -15.77
CA PHE A 298 -2.67 4.29 -16.71
C PHE A 298 -3.18 5.73 -16.81
N SER A 299 -3.16 6.50 -15.72
CA SER A 299 -3.50 7.94 -15.76
C SER A 299 -2.46 8.72 -16.57
N THR A 300 -1.18 8.39 -16.38
CA THR A 300 -0.07 8.95 -17.16
C THR A 300 -0.17 8.54 -18.63
N SER A 301 -0.59 7.30 -18.92
CA SER A 301 -0.81 6.87 -20.29
C SER A 301 -1.94 7.62 -20.99
N GLY A 302 -2.93 8.16 -20.26
CA GLY A 302 -3.92 9.09 -20.81
C GLY A 302 -3.31 10.40 -21.35
N ARG A 303 -2.16 10.83 -20.83
CA ARG A 303 -1.39 11.96 -21.38
C ARG A 303 -0.53 11.56 -22.59
N VAL A 304 -0.09 10.30 -22.65
CA VAL A 304 0.67 9.72 -23.79
C VAL A 304 -0.25 9.38 -24.97
N LEU A 305 -1.47 8.93 -24.66
CA LEU A 305 -2.59 8.64 -25.55
C LEU A 305 -3.65 9.74 -25.42
N ASP A 306 -3.27 10.98 -25.70
CA ASP A 306 -4.26 12.04 -25.88
C ASP A 306 -5.03 11.81 -27.21
N CYS A 307 -6.21 12.42 -27.37
CA CYS A 307 -7.03 12.34 -28.59
C CYS A 307 -6.26 12.61 -29.90
N PHE A 308 -5.20 13.43 -29.86
CA PHE A 308 -4.30 13.72 -30.98
C PHE A 308 -3.19 12.67 -31.22
N ARG A 309 -2.97 11.74 -30.28
CA ARG A 309 -1.92 10.68 -30.33
C ARG A 309 -2.49 9.25 -30.35
N SER A 310 -3.76 9.11 -30.72
CA SER A 310 -4.50 7.83 -30.78
C SER A 310 -3.98 6.82 -31.81
N SER A 311 -3.06 7.21 -32.70
CA SER A 311 -2.45 6.33 -33.71
C SER A 311 -1.22 5.53 -33.20
N LEU A 312 -0.86 5.61 -31.92
CA LEU A 312 0.27 4.85 -31.36
C LEU A 312 -0.09 3.36 -31.25
N THR A 313 0.84 2.51 -31.66
CA THR A 313 0.68 1.05 -31.46
C THR A 313 0.88 0.70 -29.99
N PRO A 314 0.23 -0.37 -29.48
CA PRO A 314 0.40 -0.79 -28.08
C PRO A 314 1.87 -0.96 -27.66
N LYS A 315 2.72 -1.47 -28.55
CA LYS A 315 4.16 -1.64 -28.30
C LYS A 315 4.91 -0.33 -28.10
N VAL A 316 4.52 0.72 -28.83
CA VAL A 316 5.12 2.05 -28.68
C VAL A 316 4.65 2.69 -27.37
N VAL A 317 3.38 2.54 -27.01
CA VAL A 317 2.85 3.02 -25.73
C VAL A 317 3.57 2.36 -24.56
N GLU A 318 3.69 1.02 -24.58
CA GLU A 318 4.46 0.26 -23.59
C GLU A 318 5.90 0.77 -23.47
N SER A 319 6.59 0.92 -24.61
CA SER A 319 7.97 1.41 -24.63
C SER A 319 8.10 2.81 -24.03
N LEU A 320 7.16 3.72 -24.31
CA LEU A 320 7.18 5.09 -23.77
C LEU A 320 6.97 5.10 -22.26
N ILE A 321 5.99 4.35 -21.76
CA ILE A 321 5.69 4.27 -20.33
C ILE A 321 6.86 3.62 -19.57
N CYS A 322 7.37 2.48 -20.04
CA CYS A 322 8.51 1.81 -19.41
C CYS A 322 9.78 2.67 -19.42
N THR A 323 10.07 3.34 -20.55
CA THR A 323 11.26 4.22 -20.64
C THR A 323 11.13 5.42 -19.71
N GLN A 324 9.94 6.02 -19.59
CA GLN A 324 9.70 7.11 -18.65
C GLN A 324 9.93 6.67 -17.20
N ASP A 325 9.41 5.50 -16.81
CA ASP A 325 9.59 4.96 -15.46
C ASP A 325 11.07 4.66 -15.15
N TRP A 326 11.78 4.01 -16.07
CA TRP A 326 13.21 3.74 -15.92
C TRP A 326 14.06 5.01 -15.84
N LEU A 327 13.71 6.04 -16.62
CA LEU A 327 14.38 7.33 -16.56
C LEU A 327 14.08 8.07 -15.26
N ARG A 328 12.85 7.96 -14.71
CA ARG A 328 12.52 8.56 -13.41
C ARG A 328 13.32 7.92 -12.27
N LEU A 329 13.51 6.60 -12.30
CA LEU A 329 14.34 5.90 -11.31
C LEU A 329 15.83 6.27 -11.42
N SER A 330 16.36 6.48 -12.64
CA SER A 330 17.73 6.95 -12.83
C SER A 330 17.91 8.44 -12.48
N LEU A 331 16.83 9.21 -12.59
CA LEU A 331 16.76 10.63 -12.24
C LEU A 331 16.30 10.87 -10.80
N GLN A 332 16.17 9.90 -9.90
CA GLN A 332 15.94 10.19 -8.47
C GLN A 332 17.07 11.00 -7.80
N SER A 333 18.17 11.28 -8.51
CA SER A 333 19.14 12.32 -8.15
C SER A 333 18.67 13.77 -8.45
N LEU A 334 17.57 13.94 -9.18
CA LEU A 334 16.93 15.19 -9.61
C LEU A 334 15.41 15.03 -9.46
N ASN A 335 14.83 15.61 -8.42
CA ASN A 335 13.42 15.48 -8.06
C ASN A 335 12.48 16.05 -9.15
N VAL A 336 12.04 15.20 -10.09
CA VAL A 336 11.20 15.59 -11.23
C VAL A 336 9.78 15.98 -10.80
N GLU A 337 9.27 15.46 -9.68
CA GLU A 337 7.94 15.82 -9.15
C GLU A 337 7.92 17.27 -8.66
N GLU A 338 9.00 17.73 -8.02
CA GLU A 338 9.18 19.14 -7.63
C GLU A 338 9.31 20.04 -8.86
N ILE A 339 10.01 19.59 -9.91
CA ILE A 339 10.11 20.32 -11.19
C ILE A 339 8.74 20.40 -11.90
N LEU A 340 7.94 19.33 -11.86
CA LEU A 340 6.61 19.31 -12.48
C LEU A 340 5.60 20.15 -11.68
N GLU A 341 5.62 20.10 -10.35
CA GLU A 341 4.82 20.98 -9.50
C GLU A 341 5.23 22.45 -9.66
N ASP A 342 6.52 22.75 -9.81
CA ASP A 342 7.01 24.10 -10.06
C ASP A 342 6.67 24.58 -11.48
N MET A 343 6.69 23.70 -12.49
CA MET A 343 6.21 24.03 -13.83
C MET A 343 4.70 24.28 -13.86
N GLU A 344 3.91 23.49 -13.13
CA GLU A 344 2.46 23.66 -13.03
C GLU A 344 2.08 24.91 -12.21
N LYS A 345 2.88 25.29 -11.20
CA LYS A 345 2.76 26.60 -10.53
C LYS A 345 3.09 27.76 -11.47
N LEU A 346 4.14 27.64 -12.30
CA LEU A 346 4.51 28.66 -13.27
C LEU A 346 3.47 28.84 -14.38
N GLU A 347 2.82 27.76 -14.84
CA GLU A 347 1.69 27.83 -15.78
C GLU A 347 0.44 28.48 -15.16
N ASN A 348 0.16 28.20 -13.87
CA ASN A 348 -0.96 28.82 -13.16
C ASN A 348 -0.71 30.31 -12.84
N ASP A 349 0.54 30.71 -12.57
CA ASP A 349 0.93 32.11 -12.37
C ASP A 349 0.88 32.91 -13.68
N HIS A 350 1.09 32.27 -14.84
CA HIS A 350 0.93 32.91 -16.15
C HIS A 350 -0.54 33.19 -16.51
N ASN A 351 -1.47 32.39 -16.00
CA ASN A 351 -2.92 32.63 -16.15
C ASN A 351 -3.47 33.72 -15.20
N GLY A 352 -2.66 34.23 -14.26
CA GLY A 352 -3.00 35.34 -13.37
C GLY A 352 -2.53 36.73 -13.85
N LEU A 353 -1.71 36.80 -14.91
CA LEU A 353 -1.22 38.06 -15.47
C LEU A 353 -2.22 38.61 -16.50
N VAL A 354 -3.21 39.35 -16.01
CA VAL A 354 -4.02 40.24 -16.84
C VAL A 354 -3.11 41.34 -17.37
N PHE A 355 -2.69 41.23 -18.63
CA PHE A 355 -2.07 42.34 -19.34
C PHE A 355 -3.14 43.41 -19.60
N PHE A 356 -3.11 44.49 -18.83
CA PHE A 356 -3.81 45.71 -19.18
C PHE A 356 -3.03 46.39 -20.31
N ASP A 357 -3.62 46.47 -21.51
CA ASP A 357 -3.16 47.44 -22.49
C ASP A 357 -3.81 48.81 -22.19
N ASN A 358 -3.09 49.89 -22.47
CA ASN A 358 -3.37 51.26 -22.04
C ASN A 358 -4.64 51.90 -22.63
N THR A 359 -5.60 51.12 -23.11
CA THR A 359 -6.87 51.59 -23.67
C THR A 359 -8.12 50.90 -23.10
N GLY A 360 -8.01 50.02 -22.10
CA GLY A 360 -9.13 49.69 -21.21
C GLY A 360 -10.30 48.87 -21.77
N ASP A 361 -10.12 48.07 -22.84
CA ASP A 361 -11.14 47.13 -23.31
C ASP A 361 -10.69 45.66 -23.14
N ILE A 362 -11.63 44.80 -22.71
CA ILE A 362 -11.45 43.37 -22.44
C ILE A 362 -11.56 42.58 -23.76
N MET A 363 -10.47 41.91 -24.18
CA MET A 363 -10.51 40.94 -25.29
C MET A 363 -10.97 39.57 -24.78
N ILE A 364 -12.17 39.15 -25.17
CA ILE A 364 -12.62 37.75 -25.08
C ILE A 364 -11.94 36.98 -26.21
N ASN A 365 -10.95 36.15 -25.88
CA ASN A 365 -10.45 35.16 -26.85
C ASN A 365 -11.38 33.95 -26.85
N ALA A 366 -12.10 33.78 -27.95
CA ALA A 366 -12.60 32.48 -28.37
C ALA A 366 -11.44 31.68 -28.94
N ILE A 367 -11.18 30.51 -28.34
CA ILE A 367 -11.08 29.17 -28.96
C ILE A 367 -11.06 28.16 -27.82
#